data_AF-A0A838WUE8-F1
#
_entry.id   AF-A0A838WUE8-F1
#
_cell.length_a   1.000
_cell.length_b   1.000
_cell.length_c   1.000
_cell.angle_alpha   90.00
_cell.angle_beta   90.00
_cell.angle_gamma   90.00
#
_symmetry.space_group_name_H-M   'P 1'
#
loop_
_entity.id
_entity.type
_entity.pdbx_description
1 polymer ?
#
loop_
_entity_poly.entity_id
_entity_poly.type
_entity_poly.pdbx_seq_one_letter_code
_entity_poly.pdbx_strand_id
1 'polypeptide(L)'
;VHDILLCYRKTESWNPNRFEVLPEIKEFPKTDEKGDRYSSRELRKWGKNSLREERPNGWYPIEAPSGIEVWPIRPDGLQGTWRWKKETVEENYERLEWLEMPEPVGLTPYVKTYYRDGKAPLPPKSIWPRKEVGANPDAKEEIKGLFPGTVPFTTPKPERLLERIIHIATNPGDLVLDVFAGSGTTAAVAQKMGRRWMTCE
;
A
#
# COMPACT_ATOMS: atom_id res chain seq x y z
N VAL A 1 2.40 1.52 -25.70
CA VAL A 1 3.30 2.68 -25.46
C VAL A 1 3.19 3.04 -23.99
N HIS A 2 4.32 3.26 -23.32
CA HIS A 2 4.39 3.67 -21.92
C HIS A 2 5.52 4.68 -21.75
N ASP A 3 5.48 5.45 -20.67
CA ASP A 3 6.54 6.36 -20.27
C ASP A 3 7.26 5.84 -19.03
N ILE A 4 8.46 6.36 -18.77
CA ILE A 4 9.29 6.00 -17.62
C ILE A 4 9.52 7.23 -16.76
N LEU A 5 9.31 7.10 -15.46
CA LEU A 5 9.65 8.12 -14.46
C LEU A 5 10.75 7.58 -13.55
N LEU A 6 11.89 8.26 -13.55
CA LEU A 6 13.00 7.93 -12.67
C LEU A 6 12.84 8.67 -11.33
N CYS A 7 13.04 7.95 -10.23
CA CYS A 7 12.93 8.49 -8.88
C CYS A 7 14.21 8.22 -8.11
N TYR A 8 14.75 9.28 -7.49
CA TYR A 8 15.95 9.23 -6.67
C TYR A 8 15.67 9.93 -5.35
N ARG A 9 16.36 9.49 -4.29
CA ARG A 9 16.31 10.13 -2.97
C ARG A 9 17.70 10.58 -2.57
N LYS A 10 17.78 11.70 -1.85
CA LYS A 10 19.04 12.24 -1.31
C LYS A 10 19.48 11.51 -0.05
N THR A 11 18.54 11.08 0.79
CA THR A 11 18.81 10.47 2.09
C THR A 11 18.03 9.18 2.28
N GLU A 12 18.59 8.26 3.07
CA GLU A 12 17.94 7.01 3.46
C GLU A 12 16.73 7.21 4.38
N SER A 13 16.68 8.36 5.08
CA SER A 13 15.59 8.73 5.99
C SER A 13 14.29 9.10 5.27
N TRP A 14 14.36 9.49 3.99
CA TRP A 14 13.18 9.83 3.23
C TRP A 14 12.39 8.56 2.88
N ASN A 15 11.09 8.59 3.15
CA ASN A 15 10.16 7.54 2.85
C ASN A 15 9.01 8.11 2.01
N PRO A 16 8.54 7.39 0.98
CA PRO A 16 7.42 7.84 0.19
C PRO A 16 6.13 7.86 1.01
N ASN A 17 5.31 8.88 0.78
CA ASN A 17 3.95 8.90 1.29
C ASN A 17 3.13 7.74 0.73
N ARG A 18 2.27 7.21 1.58
CA ARG A 18 1.39 6.09 1.27
C ARG A 18 0.03 6.59 0.81
N PHE A 19 -0.73 5.71 0.16
CA PHE A 19 -2.08 5.99 -0.28
C PHE A 19 -3.07 5.37 0.69
N GLU A 20 -3.97 6.19 1.22
CA GLU A 20 -5.14 5.69 1.94
C GLU A 20 -6.01 4.90 0.97
N VAL A 21 -6.48 3.74 1.43
CA VAL A 21 -7.37 2.89 0.67
C VAL A 21 -8.50 2.51 1.58
N LEU A 22 -9.73 2.82 1.16
CA LEU A 22 -10.89 2.33 1.86
C LEU A 22 -11.03 0.82 1.59
N PRO A 23 -11.27 0.00 2.63
CA PRO A 23 -11.64 -1.39 2.41
C PRO A 23 -12.93 -1.47 1.60
N GLU A 24 -13.06 -2.50 0.76
CA GLU A 24 -14.33 -2.80 0.10
C GLU A 24 -15.01 -3.95 0.84
N ILE A 25 -16.32 -3.84 1.07
CA ILE A 25 -17.11 -4.84 1.81
C ILE A 25 -16.93 -6.27 1.26
N LYS A 26 -16.78 -6.41 -0.06
CA LYS A 26 -16.60 -7.71 -0.74
C LYS A 26 -15.31 -8.43 -0.36
N GLU A 27 -14.31 -7.72 0.15
CA GLU A 27 -13.03 -8.30 0.59
C GLU A 27 -13.14 -8.94 1.99
N PHE A 28 -14.23 -8.68 2.71
CA PHE A 28 -14.51 -9.17 4.06
C PHE A 28 -15.79 -10.03 4.03
N PRO A 29 -15.69 -11.28 3.54
CA PRO A 29 -16.85 -12.13 3.28
C PRO A 29 -17.44 -12.77 4.55
N LYS A 30 -16.69 -12.82 5.66
CA LYS A 30 -17.13 -13.44 6.91
C LYS A 30 -17.75 -12.39 7.83
N THR A 31 -18.61 -12.84 8.74
CA THR A 31 -19.24 -12.03 9.79
C THR A 31 -19.07 -12.75 11.12
N ASP A 32 -18.74 -12.02 12.18
CA ASP A 32 -18.66 -12.60 13.52
C ASP A 32 -20.00 -12.56 14.28
N GLU A 33 -20.03 -13.05 15.51
CA GLU A 33 -21.23 -13.12 16.36
C GLU A 33 -21.83 -11.73 16.67
N LYS A 34 -21.02 -10.66 16.58
CA LYS A 34 -21.45 -9.28 16.83
C LYS A 34 -21.93 -8.59 15.55
N GLY A 35 -21.87 -9.26 14.40
CA GLY A 35 -22.23 -8.69 13.11
C GLY A 35 -21.07 -7.95 12.42
N ASP A 36 -19.86 -7.96 12.98
CA ASP A 36 -18.70 -7.30 12.39
C ASP A 36 -18.14 -8.12 11.22
N ARG A 37 -17.96 -7.47 10.06
CA ARG A 37 -17.39 -8.11 8.86
C ARG A 37 -15.87 -8.25 8.97
N TYR A 38 -15.36 -9.41 8.61
CA TYR A 38 -13.93 -9.68 8.61
C TYR A 38 -13.48 -10.58 7.45
N SER A 39 -12.17 -10.61 7.23
CA SER A 39 -11.48 -11.61 6.42
C SER A 39 -10.47 -12.34 7.31
N SER A 40 -10.24 -13.62 7.04
CA SER A 40 -9.29 -14.44 7.78
C SER A 40 -8.10 -14.77 6.88
N ARG A 41 -6.89 -14.62 7.40
CA ARG A 41 -5.66 -15.01 6.68
C ARG A 41 -4.77 -15.84 7.57
N GLU A 42 -4.18 -16.89 7.01
CA GLU A 42 -3.22 -17.72 7.72
C GLU A 42 -2.07 -16.87 8.30
N LEU A 43 -1.80 -17.06 9.59
CA LEU A 43 -0.75 -16.34 10.31
C LEU A 43 0.65 -16.80 9.86
N ARG A 44 0.78 -18.05 9.38
CA ARG A 44 2.03 -18.56 8.79
C ARG A 44 2.42 -17.71 7.59
N LYS A 45 3.71 -17.36 7.51
CA LYS A 45 4.26 -16.61 6.40
C LYS A 45 4.65 -17.56 5.27
N TRP A 46 4.38 -17.12 4.05
CA TRP A 46 4.75 -17.81 2.81
C TRP A 46 5.54 -16.88 1.89
N GLY A 47 6.36 -17.46 1.02
CA GLY A 47 7.16 -16.73 0.03
C GLY A 47 8.50 -16.26 0.57
N LYS A 48 8.94 -15.06 0.16
CA LYS A 48 10.26 -14.52 0.53
C LYS A 48 10.36 -14.23 2.03
N ASN A 49 11.53 -14.49 2.62
CA ASN A 49 11.81 -14.27 4.04
C ASN A 49 10.78 -14.99 4.93
N SER A 50 10.47 -16.25 4.61
CA SER A 50 9.46 -17.05 5.33
C SER A 50 10.04 -18.19 6.15
N LEU A 51 11.33 -18.51 5.98
CA LEU A 51 12.00 -19.56 6.74
C LEU A 51 12.64 -19.00 8.02
N ARG A 52 12.80 -19.88 9.01
CA ARG A 52 13.45 -19.56 10.29
C ARG A 52 14.85 -18.97 10.08
N GLU A 53 15.63 -19.52 9.15
CA GLU A 53 16.99 -19.06 8.85
C GLU A 53 17.01 -17.59 8.38
N GLU A 54 15.99 -17.16 7.63
CA GLU A 54 15.86 -15.80 7.13
C GLU A 54 15.30 -14.84 8.19
N ARG A 55 14.44 -15.33 9.10
CA ARG A 55 13.79 -14.52 10.16
C ARG A 55 13.65 -15.30 11.48
N PRO A 56 14.72 -15.43 12.27
CA PRO A 56 14.72 -16.23 13.50
C PRO A 56 13.64 -15.79 14.51
N ASN A 57 13.37 -14.48 14.60
CA ASN A 57 12.37 -13.92 15.52
C ASN A 57 10.92 -14.31 15.19
N GLY A 58 10.66 -14.88 14.01
CA GLY A 58 9.34 -15.38 13.63
C GLY A 58 9.13 -16.86 13.96
N TRP A 59 10.10 -17.53 14.58
CA TRP A 59 10.05 -18.94 14.97
C TRP A 59 9.80 -19.06 16.48
N TYR A 60 8.55 -19.31 16.86
CA TYR A 60 8.11 -19.54 18.24
C TYR A 60 6.79 -20.33 18.24
N PRO A 61 6.44 -21.05 19.31
CA PRO A 61 5.15 -21.72 19.40
C PRO A 61 4.06 -20.70 19.75
N ILE A 62 2.83 -20.95 19.28
CA ILE A 62 1.64 -20.25 19.75
C ILE A 62 0.75 -21.31 20.39
N GLU A 63 0.41 -21.10 21.66
CA GLU A 63 -0.52 -21.96 22.39
C GLU A 63 -1.94 -21.72 21.91
N ALA A 64 -2.63 -22.77 21.47
CA ALA A 64 -4.05 -22.74 21.11
C ALA A 64 -4.92 -22.75 22.38
N PRO A 65 -6.21 -22.37 22.31
CA PRO A 65 -7.12 -22.43 23.46
C PRO A 65 -7.26 -23.83 24.07
N SER A 66 -6.92 -24.87 23.32
CA SER A 66 -6.85 -26.26 23.78
C SER A 66 -5.60 -26.59 24.61
N GLY A 67 -4.65 -25.66 24.73
CA GLY A 67 -3.33 -25.87 25.36
C GLY A 67 -2.29 -26.49 24.42
N ILE A 68 -2.62 -26.72 23.14
CA ILE A 68 -1.69 -27.30 22.16
C ILE A 68 -0.75 -26.21 21.64
N GLU A 69 0.56 -26.45 21.70
CA GLU A 69 1.55 -25.59 21.06
C GLU A 69 1.62 -25.85 19.55
N VAL A 70 1.30 -24.82 18.75
CA VAL A 70 1.40 -24.88 17.31
C VAL A 70 2.66 -24.14 16.84
N TRP A 71 3.47 -24.83 16.03
CA TRP A 71 4.68 -24.29 15.41
C TRP A 71 4.43 -23.92 13.94
N PRO A 72 5.16 -22.94 13.37
CA PRO A 72 5.01 -22.54 11.97
C PRO A 72 5.69 -23.53 11.01
N ILE A 73 5.53 -24.82 11.23
CA ILE A 73 6.03 -25.88 10.35
C ILE A 73 5.17 -25.92 9.10
N ARG A 74 5.82 -26.00 7.94
CA ARG A 74 5.16 -26.07 6.65
C ARG A 74 4.77 -27.51 6.30
N PRO A 75 3.84 -27.73 5.35
CA PRO A 75 3.47 -29.07 4.90
C PRO A 75 4.64 -29.88 4.30
N ASP A 76 5.67 -29.18 3.81
CA ASP A 76 6.92 -29.76 3.31
C ASP A 76 7.93 -30.10 4.42
N GLY A 77 7.57 -29.89 5.69
CA GLY A 77 8.41 -30.12 6.87
C GLY A 77 9.39 -28.99 7.17
N LEU A 78 9.46 -27.94 6.34
CA LEU A 78 10.38 -26.83 6.57
C LEU A 78 9.94 -25.97 7.76
N GLN A 79 10.93 -25.44 8.47
CA GLN A 79 10.73 -24.50 9.58
C GLN A 79 10.40 -23.10 9.02
N GLY A 80 9.10 -22.82 8.91
CA GLY A 80 8.58 -21.53 8.48
C GLY A 80 8.67 -20.47 9.59
N THR A 81 7.93 -19.37 9.43
CA THR A 81 7.86 -18.29 10.43
C THR A 81 6.46 -17.71 10.48
N TRP A 82 6.07 -17.17 11.62
CA TRP A 82 4.87 -16.37 11.75
C TRP A 82 5.03 -15.01 11.07
N ARG A 83 3.92 -14.45 10.60
CA ARG A 83 3.87 -13.07 10.09
C ARG A 83 4.08 -12.06 11.20
N TRP A 84 3.59 -12.38 12.40
CA TRP A 84 3.68 -11.54 13.59
C TRP A 84 4.89 -11.93 14.44
N LYS A 85 5.32 -10.99 15.27
CA LYS A 85 6.24 -11.28 16.36
C LYS A 85 5.45 -11.77 17.57
N LYS A 86 6.13 -12.36 18.54
CA LYS A 86 5.51 -12.92 19.74
C LYS A 86 4.66 -11.89 20.47
N GLU A 87 5.18 -10.69 20.65
CA GLU A 87 4.50 -9.60 21.36
C GLU A 87 3.21 -9.19 20.63
N THR A 88 3.26 -9.10 19.30
CA THR A 88 2.07 -8.77 18.49
C THR A 88 0.99 -9.85 18.58
N VAL A 89 1.38 -11.13 18.70
CA VAL A 89 0.43 -12.22 18.93
C VAL A 89 -0.22 -12.10 20.30
N GLU A 90 0.56 -11.82 21.34
CA GLU A 90 0.04 -11.66 22.70
C GLU A 90 -0.96 -10.49 22.80
N GLU A 91 -0.64 -9.35 22.19
CA GLU A 91 -1.51 -8.17 22.15
C GLU A 91 -2.81 -8.39 21.35
N ASN A 92 -2.81 -9.32 20.40
CA ASN A 92 -3.89 -9.51 19.43
C ASN A 92 -4.43 -10.94 19.42
N TYR A 93 -4.23 -11.69 20.51
CA TYR A 93 -4.54 -13.12 20.55
C TYR A 93 -6.03 -13.39 20.27
N GLU A 94 -6.92 -12.54 20.75
CA GLU A 94 -8.38 -12.63 20.51
C GLU A 94 -8.77 -12.55 19.02
N ARG A 95 -7.88 -12.02 18.17
CA ARG A 95 -8.10 -11.95 16.71
C ARG A 95 -7.73 -13.27 16.02
N LEU A 96 -7.18 -14.24 16.73
CA LEU A 96 -6.84 -15.54 16.16
C LEU A 96 -8.08 -16.42 15.99
N GLU A 97 -8.22 -16.98 14.80
CA GLU A 97 -9.18 -18.02 14.45
C GLU A 97 -8.40 -19.31 14.23
N TRP A 98 -8.68 -20.35 15.02
CA TRP A 98 -7.97 -21.63 14.93
C TRP A 98 -8.75 -22.58 14.02
N LEU A 99 -8.12 -23.03 12.94
CA LEU A 99 -8.74 -23.88 11.92
C LEU A 99 -7.97 -25.20 11.79
N GLU A 100 -8.69 -26.32 11.77
CA GLU A 100 -8.13 -27.63 11.48
C GLU A 100 -7.85 -27.78 9.99
N MET A 101 -6.57 -27.92 9.63
CA MET A 101 -6.14 -28.15 8.26
C MET A 101 -5.85 -29.64 8.04
N PRO A 102 -5.97 -30.14 6.80
CA PRO A 102 -5.57 -31.50 6.49
C PRO A 102 -4.13 -31.79 6.89
N GLU A 103 -3.88 -33.03 7.31
CA GLU A 103 -2.52 -33.52 7.55
C GLU A 103 -1.63 -33.32 6.30
N PRO A 104 -0.34 -32.97 6.47
CA PRO A 104 0.44 -32.95 7.71
C PRO A 104 0.40 -31.60 8.47
N VAL A 105 -0.54 -30.71 8.15
CA VAL A 105 -0.52 -29.33 8.67
C VAL A 105 -1.20 -29.21 10.04
N GLY A 106 -2.36 -29.85 10.21
CA GLY A 106 -3.15 -29.83 11.43
C GLY A 106 -3.63 -28.43 11.83
N LEU A 107 -3.85 -28.25 13.14
CA LEU A 107 -4.36 -27.01 13.73
C LEU A 107 -3.49 -25.80 13.37
N THR A 108 -4.09 -24.78 12.74
CA THR A 108 -3.37 -23.61 12.25
C THR A 108 -4.06 -22.29 12.65
N PRO A 109 -3.31 -21.29 13.16
CA PRO A 109 -3.86 -19.99 13.47
C PRO A 109 -4.04 -19.11 12.23
N TYR A 110 -5.21 -18.51 12.11
CA TYR A 110 -5.56 -17.48 11.14
C TYR A 110 -5.82 -16.17 11.88
N VAL A 111 -5.57 -15.03 11.24
CA VAL A 111 -5.83 -13.70 11.79
C VAL A 111 -7.10 -13.12 11.18
N LYS A 112 -8.04 -12.71 12.03
CA LYS A 112 -9.19 -11.89 11.64
C LYS A 112 -8.76 -10.44 11.41
N THR A 113 -8.96 -9.95 10.20
CA THR A 113 -8.82 -8.53 9.84
C THR A 113 -10.22 -7.98 9.62
N TYR A 114 -10.63 -7.01 10.44
CA TYR A 114 -11.98 -6.46 10.40
C TYR A 114 -12.11 -5.30 9.42
N TYR A 115 -13.28 -5.18 8.79
CA TYR A 115 -13.60 -4.06 7.91
C TYR A 115 -13.50 -2.70 8.63
N ARG A 116 -13.96 -2.65 9.88
CA ARG A 116 -13.95 -1.44 10.71
C ARG A 116 -12.54 -0.91 11.02
N ASP A 117 -11.54 -1.78 10.98
CA ASP A 117 -10.14 -1.40 11.25
C ASP A 117 -9.53 -0.65 10.04
N GLY A 118 -10.25 -0.55 8.93
CA GLY A 118 -9.77 0.07 7.71
C GLY A 118 -8.74 -0.81 6.99
N LYS A 119 -7.96 -0.18 6.10
CA LYS A 119 -6.77 -0.81 5.51
C LYS A 119 -5.53 -0.01 5.85
N ALA A 120 -4.44 -0.74 6.03
CA ALA A 120 -3.12 -0.13 6.07
C ALA A 120 -2.87 0.67 4.76
N PRO A 121 -2.33 1.89 4.86
CA PRO A 121 -1.98 2.69 3.68
C PRO A 121 -1.03 1.93 2.74
N LEU A 122 -1.35 1.94 1.46
CA LEU A 122 -0.58 1.22 0.45
C LEU A 122 0.69 2.00 0.08
N PRO A 123 1.86 1.33 -0.04
CA PRO A 123 3.02 1.97 -0.64
C PRO A 123 2.76 2.28 -2.13
N PRO A 124 3.42 3.30 -2.70
CA PRO A 124 3.34 3.55 -4.14
C PRO A 124 3.84 2.33 -4.93
N LYS A 125 3.07 1.93 -5.94
CA LYS A 125 3.46 0.87 -6.88
C LYS A 125 4.40 1.43 -7.95
N SER A 126 5.23 0.59 -8.56
CA SER A 126 6.11 1.01 -9.67
C SER A 126 5.36 1.19 -11.00
N ILE A 127 4.20 0.55 -11.16
CA ILE A 127 3.39 0.62 -12.39
C ILE A 127 2.13 1.42 -12.10
N TRP A 128 1.92 2.50 -12.87
CA TRP A 128 0.75 3.36 -12.77
C TRP A 128 -0.11 3.24 -14.03
N PRO A 129 -1.32 2.66 -13.95
CA PRO A 129 -2.20 2.55 -15.09
C PRO A 129 -2.78 3.91 -15.49
N ARG A 130 -3.10 4.10 -16.77
CA ARG A 130 -3.74 5.32 -17.30
C ARG A 130 -4.93 5.78 -16.47
N LYS A 131 -5.76 4.85 -15.98
CA LYS A 131 -6.93 5.17 -15.16
C LYS A 131 -6.57 5.92 -13.88
N GLU A 132 -5.35 5.77 -13.35
CA GLU A 132 -4.88 6.43 -12.14
C GLU A 132 -4.22 7.78 -12.43
N VAL A 133 -3.44 7.90 -13.51
CA VAL A 133 -2.55 9.06 -13.77
C VAL A 133 -2.91 9.89 -15.00
N GLY A 134 -3.92 9.49 -15.77
CA GLY A 134 -4.30 10.13 -17.03
C GLY A 134 -3.37 9.77 -18.19
N ALA A 135 -3.63 10.38 -19.34
CA ALA A 135 -2.80 10.31 -20.55
C ALA A 135 -2.83 11.65 -21.31
N ASN A 136 -2.11 11.73 -22.42
CA ASN A 136 -1.99 12.96 -23.23
C ASN A 136 -3.33 13.60 -23.65
N PRO A 137 -4.41 12.86 -23.99
CA PRO A 137 -5.70 13.49 -24.29
C PRO A 137 -6.30 14.22 -23.08
N ASP A 138 -6.18 13.62 -21.89
CA ASP A 138 -6.69 14.19 -20.64
C ASP A 138 -6.01 15.54 -20.34
N ALA A 139 -4.67 15.60 -20.49
CA ALA A 139 -3.92 16.84 -20.33
C ALA A 139 -4.30 17.95 -21.34
N LYS A 140 -4.64 17.57 -22.57
CA LYS A 140 -5.10 18.53 -23.59
C LYS A 140 -6.48 19.10 -23.27
N GLU A 141 -7.38 18.29 -22.70
CA GLU A 141 -8.69 18.74 -22.24
C GLU A 141 -8.57 19.70 -21.06
N GLU A 142 -7.70 19.40 -20.10
CA GLU A 142 -7.38 20.27 -18.95
C GLU A 142 -6.94 21.67 -19.42
N ILE A 143 -5.97 21.76 -20.35
CA ILE A 143 -5.51 23.05 -20.90
C ILE A 143 -6.60 23.78 -21.70
N LYS A 144 -7.40 23.05 -22.50
CA LYS A 144 -8.52 23.67 -23.24
C LYS A 144 -9.57 24.26 -22.31
N GLY A 145 -9.80 23.65 -21.15
CA GLY A 145 -10.70 24.18 -20.12
C GLY A 145 -10.22 25.51 -19.55
N LEU A 146 -8.91 25.69 -19.42
CA LEU A 146 -8.30 26.94 -18.93
C LEU A 146 -8.25 28.04 -19.99
N PHE A 147 -8.03 27.67 -21.26
CA PHE A 147 -7.90 28.62 -22.36
C PHE A 147 -8.84 28.29 -23.54
N PRO A 148 -10.15 28.50 -23.39
CA PRO A 148 -11.14 28.17 -24.42
C PRO A 148 -10.81 28.84 -25.76
N GLY A 149 -10.88 28.07 -26.85
CA GLY A 149 -10.66 28.58 -28.21
C GLY A 149 -9.19 28.77 -28.60
N THR A 150 -8.23 28.42 -27.73
CA THR A 150 -6.79 28.48 -28.03
C THR A 150 -6.09 27.16 -27.69
N VAL A 151 -4.87 26.98 -28.19
CA VAL A 151 -4.01 25.84 -27.85
C VAL A 151 -2.64 26.38 -27.43
N PRO A 152 -2.52 26.91 -26.20
CA PRO A 152 -1.29 27.57 -25.76
C PRO A 152 -0.12 26.59 -25.57
N PHE A 153 -0.41 25.31 -25.30
CA PHE A 153 0.59 24.27 -25.07
C PHE A 153 0.22 22.98 -25.82
N THR A 154 1.20 22.37 -26.50
CA THR A 154 0.99 21.20 -27.37
C THR A 154 1.09 19.87 -26.64
N THR A 155 1.96 19.79 -25.62
CA THR A 155 2.26 18.56 -24.87
C THR A 155 2.27 18.76 -23.34
N PRO A 156 1.17 19.29 -22.75
CA PRO A 156 1.05 19.38 -21.29
C PRO A 156 1.08 17.99 -20.65
N LYS A 157 1.53 17.91 -19.40
CA LYS A 157 1.40 16.68 -18.59
C LYS A 157 0.03 16.68 -17.88
N PRO A 158 -0.60 15.51 -17.66
CA PRO A 158 -1.88 15.44 -16.96
C PRO A 158 -1.73 15.84 -15.48
N GLU A 159 -2.66 16.61 -14.95
CA GLU A 159 -2.60 17.03 -13.53
C GLU A 159 -2.56 15.82 -12.57
N ARG A 160 -3.32 14.77 -12.87
CA ARG A 160 -3.38 13.54 -12.06
C ARG A 160 -2.03 12.82 -11.94
N LEU A 161 -1.18 12.94 -12.95
CA LEU A 161 0.18 12.40 -12.90
C LEU A 161 1.01 13.18 -11.88
N LEU A 162 0.98 14.51 -11.97
CA LEU A 162 1.73 15.40 -11.08
C LEU A 162 1.21 15.33 -9.65
N GLU A 163 -0.10 15.20 -9.45
CA GLU A 163 -0.72 15.06 -8.13
C GLU A 163 -0.17 13.84 -7.41
N ARG A 164 -0.09 12.71 -8.12
CA ARG A 164 0.46 11.47 -7.59
C ARG A 164 1.95 11.61 -7.23
N ILE A 165 2.74 12.22 -8.11
CA ILE A 165 4.18 12.44 -7.89
C ILE A 165 4.40 13.32 -6.65
N ILE A 166 3.70 14.47 -6.59
CA ILE A 166 3.81 15.43 -5.49
C ILE A 166 3.34 14.82 -4.18
N HIS A 167 2.24 14.04 -4.19
CA HIS A 167 1.76 13.34 -3.00
C HIS A 167 2.82 12.38 -2.45
N ILE A 168 3.39 11.53 -3.31
CA ILE A 168 4.41 10.55 -2.92
C ILE A 168 5.63 11.24 -2.31
N ALA A 169 6.05 12.37 -2.90
CA ALA A 169 7.29 13.06 -2.57
C ALA A 169 7.21 14.02 -1.38
N THR A 170 6.04 14.61 -1.11
CA THR A 170 5.92 15.82 -0.28
C THR A 170 4.66 15.86 0.59
N ASN A 171 4.72 16.62 1.67
CA ASN A 171 3.60 16.99 2.53
C ASN A 171 3.12 18.42 2.25
N PRO A 172 1.90 18.81 2.67
CA PRO A 172 1.47 20.20 2.63
C PRO A 172 2.50 21.14 3.29
N GLY A 173 2.75 22.30 2.68
CA GLY A 173 3.77 23.27 3.11
C GLY A 173 5.20 23.04 2.59
N ASP A 174 5.51 21.82 2.12
CA ASP A 174 6.80 21.53 1.47
C ASP A 174 6.95 22.32 0.16
N LEU A 175 8.20 22.47 -0.28
CA LEU A 175 8.55 23.15 -1.51
C LEU A 175 8.72 22.15 -2.66
N VAL A 176 8.01 22.37 -3.76
CA VAL A 176 8.17 21.67 -5.04
C VAL A 176 8.93 22.56 -6.03
N LEU A 177 10.00 22.04 -6.63
CA LEU A 177 10.80 22.75 -7.64
C LEU A 177 10.64 22.07 -9.00
N ASP A 178 10.33 22.85 -10.03
CA ASP A 178 10.32 22.39 -11.42
C ASP A 178 11.06 23.38 -12.33
N VAL A 179 12.22 22.98 -12.87
CA VAL A 179 13.06 23.83 -13.72
C VAL A 179 12.81 23.63 -15.22
N PHE A 180 11.74 22.92 -15.57
CA PHE A 180 11.26 22.71 -16.94
C PHE A 180 9.72 22.82 -16.95
N ALA A 181 9.22 23.97 -16.49
CA ALA A 181 7.82 24.14 -16.09
C ALA A 181 6.80 23.91 -17.21
N GLY A 182 7.16 24.20 -18.47
CA GLY A 182 6.32 24.12 -19.65
C GLY A 182 4.99 24.84 -19.45
N SER A 183 3.90 24.06 -19.50
CA SER A 183 2.54 24.55 -19.26
C SER A 183 2.24 24.94 -17.81
N GLY A 184 3.22 24.84 -16.89
CA GLY A 184 3.06 25.16 -15.48
C GLY A 184 2.25 24.13 -14.68
N THR A 185 2.04 22.92 -15.20
CA THR A 185 1.19 21.89 -14.56
C THR A 185 1.68 21.58 -13.14
N THR A 186 3.01 21.46 -12.93
CA THR A 186 3.58 21.19 -11.61
C THR A 186 3.25 22.28 -10.60
N ALA A 187 3.38 23.55 -10.99
CA ALA A 187 3.01 24.70 -10.16
C ALA A 187 1.53 24.69 -9.79
N ALA A 188 0.67 24.50 -10.80
CA ALA A 188 -0.79 24.46 -10.61
C ALA A 188 -1.21 23.37 -9.63
N VAL A 189 -0.67 22.16 -9.77
CA VAL A 189 -0.99 21.03 -8.90
C VAL A 189 -0.39 21.22 -7.50
N ALA A 190 0.87 21.65 -7.39
CA ALA A 190 1.49 21.94 -6.10
C ALA A 190 0.66 22.98 -5.31
N GLN A 191 0.21 24.05 -5.97
CA GLN A 191 -0.66 25.06 -5.38
C GLN A 191 -1.99 24.46 -4.88
N LYS A 192 -2.70 23.69 -5.72
CA LYS A 192 -3.97 23.03 -5.35
C LYS A 192 -3.82 22.09 -4.16
N MET A 193 -2.67 21.44 -4.07
CA MET A 193 -2.31 20.54 -2.98
C MET A 193 -1.78 21.27 -1.74
N GLY A 194 -1.68 22.60 -1.72
CA GLY A 194 -1.18 23.34 -0.56
C GLY A 194 0.33 23.19 -0.33
N ARG A 195 1.09 22.97 -1.39
CA ARG A 195 2.56 23.01 -1.38
C ARG A 195 3.04 24.39 -1.83
N ARG A 196 4.19 24.80 -1.34
CA ARG A 196 4.93 25.92 -1.94
C ARG A 196 5.56 25.44 -3.22
N TRP A 197 5.76 26.31 -4.19
CA TRP A 197 6.39 25.93 -5.45
C TRP A 197 7.31 27.01 -5.99
N MET A 198 8.32 26.59 -6.73
CA MET A 198 9.16 27.43 -7.57
C MET A 198 9.28 26.77 -8.94
N THR A 199 9.12 27.57 -9.99
CA THR A 199 9.29 27.07 -11.36
C THR A 199 10.18 27.97 -12.21
N CYS A 200 10.88 27.38 -13.17
CA CYS A 200 11.64 28.08 -14.20
C CYS A 200 11.22 27.54 -15.59
N GLU A 201 11.15 28.43 -16.56
CA GLU A 201 10.93 28.14 -17.99
C GLU A 201 11.84 29.02 -18.85
#